data_AF-A0A0P0X5P5-F1
#
_entry.id   AF-A0A0P0X5P5-F1
#
_cell.length_a   1.000
_cell.length_b   1.000
_cell.length_c   1.000
_cell.angle_alpha   90.00
_cell.angle_beta   90.00
_cell.angle_gamma   90.00
#
_symmetry.space_group_name_H-M   'P 1'
#
loop_
_entity.id
_entity.type
_entity.pdbx_description
1 polymer ?
#
loop_
_entity_poly.entity_id
_entity_poly.type
_entity_poly.pdbx_seq_one_letter_code
_entity_poly.pdbx_strand_id
1 'polypeptide(L)'
;EALTALRKRAKTTKTSVPTPFEIIMKGLEGTSGKQLVKEICPTCGDHDPKEDTWLMFPGSDIFARVPFHVAHTVLDKDQERLDYDTKKLQSFVKEKSFVISEKGALADRISPGIVKSLVSLTDKPK
;
A
#
# COMPACT_ATOMS: atom_id res chain seq x y z
N GLU A 1 5.66 -27.20 7.48
CA GLU A 1 5.38 -28.66 7.47
C GLU A 1 3.90 -29.02 7.54
N ALA A 2 3.12 -28.47 8.49
CA ALA A 2 1.68 -28.78 8.65
C ALA A 2 0.82 -28.54 7.39
N LEU A 3 1.06 -27.45 6.66
CA LEU A 3 0.37 -27.13 5.40
C LEU A 3 0.66 -28.15 4.30
N THR A 4 1.89 -28.69 4.24
CA THR A 4 2.30 -29.72 3.29
C THR A 4 1.62 -31.06 3.59
N ALA A 5 1.47 -31.42 4.88
CA ALA A 5 0.77 -32.63 5.30
C ALA A 5 -0.74 -32.57 4.97
N LEU A 6 -1.39 -31.43 5.20
CA LEU A 6 -2.79 -31.19 4.81
C LEU A 6 -3.00 -31.28 3.29
N ARG A 7 -2.08 -30.74 2.49
CA ARG A 7 -2.13 -30.80 1.02
C ARG A 7 -2.00 -32.23 0.49
N LYS A 8 -1.06 -33.03 1.04
CA LYS A 8 -0.94 -34.46 0.71
C LYS A 8 -2.24 -35.22 1.00
N ARG A 9 -2.93 -34.88 2.10
CA ARG A 9 -4.21 -35.50 2.46
C ARG A 9 -5.37 -35.08 1.55
N ALA A 10 -5.41 -33.82 1.12
CA ALA A 10 -6.48 -33.26 0.29
C ALA A 10 -6.29 -33.47 -1.23
N LYS A 11 -5.15 -34.03 -1.69
CA LYS A 11 -4.77 -34.16 -3.11
C LYS A 11 -4.84 -32.85 -3.91
N THR A 12 -4.62 -31.71 -3.26
CA THR A 12 -4.59 -30.40 -3.93
C THR A 12 -3.15 -29.90 -4.06
N THR A 13 -2.78 -29.49 -5.27
CA THR A 13 -1.51 -28.80 -5.55
C THR A 13 -1.66 -27.28 -5.58
N LYS A 14 -2.90 -26.77 -5.67
CA LYS A 14 -3.18 -25.34 -5.65
C LYS A 14 -3.07 -24.77 -4.24
N THR A 15 -2.26 -23.73 -4.09
CA THR A 15 -2.20 -22.91 -2.88
C THR A 15 -3.49 -22.09 -2.74
N SER A 16 -4.08 -22.07 -1.54
CA SER A 16 -5.20 -21.17 -1.22
C SER A 16 -4.74 -19.74 -0.92
N VAL A 17 -3.43 -19.54 -0.80
CA VAL A 17 -2.81 -18.22 -0.70
C VAL A 17 -2.56 -17.76 -2.13
N PRO A 18 -3.25 -16.69 -2.58
CA PRO A 18 -3.00 -16.10 -3.89
C PRO A 18 -1.53 -15.74 -4.03
N THR A 19 -0.94 -16.06 -5.17
CA THR A 19 0.41 -15.61 -5.46
C THR A 19 0.43 -14.08 -5.58
N PRO A 20 1.53 -13.39 -5.26
CA PRO A 20 1.64 -11.94 -5.47
C PRO A 20 1.25 -11.53 -6.91
N PHE A 21 1.59 -12.37 -7.90
CA PHE A 21 1.17 -12.19 -9.28
C PHE A 21 -0.35 -12.20 -9.47
N GLU A 22 -1.05 -13.21 -8.92
CA GLU A 22 -2.51 -13.29 -8.98
C GLU A 22 -3.19 -12.11 -8.28
N ILE A 23 -2.60 -11.60 -7.18
CA ILE A 23 -3.14 -10.43 -6.47
C ILE A 23 -3.10 -9.18 -7.37
N ILE A 24 -1.95 -8.93 -8.02
CA ILE A 24 -1.81 -7.78 -8.92
C ILE A 24 -2.70 -7.95 -10.15
N MET A 25 -2.69 -9.13 -10.80
CA MET A 25 -3.49 -9.36 -12.01
C MET A 25 -4.99 -9.24 -11.74
N LYS A 26 -5.48 -9.72 -10.59
CA LYS A 26 -6.89 -9.57 -10.21
C LYS A 26 -7.27 -8.10 -9.95
N GLY A 27 -6.33 -7.27 -9.51
CA GLY A 27 -6.50 -5.82 -9.39
C GLY A 27 -6.54 -5.08 -10.73
N LEU A 28 -6.03 -5.70 -11.81
CA LEU A 28 -5.96 -5.17 -13.16
C LEU A 28 -7.06 -5.71 -14.09
N GLU A 29 -7.64 -6.87 -13.77
CA GLU A 29 -8.77 -7.46 -14.51
C GLU A 29 -10.00 -6.54 -14.61
N GLY A 30 -10.16 -5.60 -13.67
CA GLY A 30 -11.21 -4.57 -13.73
C GLY A 30 -10.94 -3.45 -14.75
N THR A 31 -9.73 -3.35 -15.28
CA THR A 31 -9.28 -2.25 -16.16
C THR A 31 -9.03 -2.74 -17.59
N SER A 32 -8.77 -4.03 -17.81
CA SER A 32 -8.41 -4.59 -19.11
C SER A 32 -9.60 -4.91 -20.05
N GLY A 33 -10.84 -4.68 -19.63
CA GLY A 33 -12.04 -5.09 -20.38
C GLY A 33 -12.62 -4.04 -21.35
N LYS A 34 -12.12 -2.80 -21.38
CA LYS A 34 -12.68 -1.72 -22.22
C LYS A 34 -11.64 -1.11 -23.15
N GLN A 35 -10.99 -1.97 -23.92
CA GLN A 35 -10.03 -1.53 -24.92
C GLN A 35 -10.75 -1.10 -26.22
N LEU A 36 -11.26 0.15 -26.30
CA LEU A 36 -11.57 0.82 -27.59
C LEU A 36 -11.54 2.37 -27.55
N VAL A 37 -11.17 3.02 -26.45
CA VAL A 37 -10.88 4.46 -26.41
C VAL A 37 -9.47 4.62 -25.87
N LYS A 38 -8.65 5.53 -26.43
CA LYS A 38 -7.41 5.97 -25.78
C LYS A 38 -7.82 6.48 -24.38
N GLU A 39 -7.74 5.63 -23.37
CA GLU A 39 -8.00 6.04 -21.99
C GLU A 39 -6.83 6.92 -21.58
N ILE A 40 -6.98 8.22 -21.82
CA ILE A 40 -6.08 9.23 -21.29
C ILE A 40 -6.22 9.13 -19.78
N CYS A 41 -5.16 8.67 -19.16
CA CYS A 41 -5.02 8.56 -17.73
C CYS A 41 -5.10 9.97 -17.11
N PRO A 42 -5.95 10.23 -16.11
CA PRO A 42 -6.06 11.57 -15.53
C PRO A 42 -4.80 12.01 -14.79
N THR A 43 -4.03 11.06 -14.25
CA THR A 43 -2.81 11.31 -13.48
C THR A 43 -1.53 11.26 -14.33
N CYS A 44 -1.50 10.42 -15.37
CA CYS A 44 -0.33 10.20 -16.22
C CYS A 44 -0.45 10.71 -17.66
N GLY A 45 -1.63 11.16 -18.10
CA GLY A 45 -1.85 11.73 -19.43
C GLY A 45 -1.84 10.70 -20.57
N ASP A 46 -1.47 11.17 -21.78
CA ASP A 46 -1.28 10.32 -22.96
C ASP A 46 0.03 9.53 -22.79
N HIS A 47 -0.07 8.22 -22.84
CA HIS A 47 1.04 7.30 -22.64
C HIS A 47 1.07 6.27 -23.77
N ASP A 48 2.24 5.70 -24.07
CA ASP A 48 2.34 4.60 -25.03
C ASP A 48 1.90 3.28 -24.36
N PRO A 49 0.82 2.63 -24.83
CA PRO A 49 0.37 1.35 -24.28
C PRO A 49 1.38 0.21 -24.52
N LYS A 50 2.39 0.42 -25.37
CA LYS A 50 3.46 -0.57 -25.65
C LYS A 50 4.71 -0.36 -24.83
N GLU A 51 4.82 0.75 -24.09
CA GLU A 51 5.97 1.00 -23.23
C GLU A 51 5.90 0.06 -22.03
N ASP A 52 6.90 -0.82 -21.93
CA ASP A 52 7.04 -1.78 -20.84
C ASP A 52 7.96 -1.20 -19.75
N THR A 53 7.66 -1.52 -18.50
CA THR A 53 8.50 -1.22 -17.33
C THR A 53 8.63 -2.45 -16.42
N TRP A 54 9.53 -2.38 -15.44
CA TRP A 54 9.72 -3.43 -14.45
C TRP A 54 8.97 -3.08 -13.15
N LEU A 55 8.11 -3.99 -12.70
CA LEU A 55 7.41 -3.90 -11.42
C LEU A 55 7.88 -5.01 -10.49
N MET A 56 8.23 -4.65 -9.25
CA MET A 56 8.50 -5.60 -8.17
C MET A 56 7.19 -5.93 -7.44
N PHE A 57 6.87 -7.21 -7.27
CA PHE A 57 5.66 -7.60 -6.55
C PHE A 57 5.83 -7.40 -5.04
N PRO A 58 4.89 -6.71 -4.37
CA PRO A 58 5.00 -6.42 -2.95
C PRO A 58 5.06 -7.72 -2.14
N GLY A 59 5.98 -7.76 -1.17
CA GLY A 59 6.21 -8.93 -0.33
C GLY A 59 6.98 -10.07 -1.00
N SER A 60 7.65 -9.83 -2.13
CA SER A 60 8.48 -10.82 -2.83
C SER A 60 9.70 -10.19 -3.52
N ASP A 61 10.68 -11.02 -3.85
CA ASP A 61 11.87 -10.62 -4.64
C ASP A 61 11.67 -10.83 -6.15
N ILE A 62 10.42 -10.79 -6.63
CA ILE A 62 10.06 -11.08 -8.02
C ILE A 62 9.84 -9.77 -8.77
N PHE A 63 10.47 -9.65 -9.93
CA PHE A 63 10.25 -8.59 -10.90
C PHE A 63 9.54 -9.15 -12.12
N ALA A 64 8.54 -8.42 -12.63
CA ALA A 64 7.95 -8.71 -13.94
C ALA A 64 7.99 -7.49 -14.85
N ARG A 65 8.12 -7.77 -16.14
CA ARG A 65 7.94 -6.78 -17.19
C ARG A 65 6.44 -6.63 -17.44
N VAL A 66 5.92 -5.43 -17.23
CA VAL A 66 4.50 -5.08 -17.36
C VAL A 66 4.38 -3.76 -18.13
N PRO A 67 3.25 -3.50 -18.80
CA PRO A 67 3.02 -2.19 -19.40
C PRO A 67 3.15 -1.06 -18.37
N PHE A 68 3.71 0.08 -18.77
CA PHE A 68 3.92 1.24 -17.90
C PHE A 68 2.65 1.62 -17.14
N HIS A 69 1.52 1.73 -17.85
CA HIS A 69 0.27 2.17 -17.25
C HIS A 69 -0.27 1.18 -16.21
N VAL A 70 0.07 -0.11 -16.33
CA VAL A 70 -0.24 -1.13 -15.32
C VAL A 70 0.54 -0.85 -14.04
N ALA A 71 1.86 -0.66 -14.14
CA ALA A 71 2.69 -0.35 -12.98
C ALA A 71 2.27 0.98 -12.33
N HIS A 72 2.02 2.00 -13.15
CA HIS A 72 1.51 3.29 -12.70
C HIS A 72 0.20 3.15 -11.92
N THR A 73 -0.80 2.43 -12.47
CA THR A 73 -2.10 2.25 -11.81
C THR A 73 -1.98 1.51 -10.47
N VAL A 74 -1.06 0.55 -10.36
CA VAL A 74 -0.78 -0.12 -9.08
C VAL A 74 -0.20 0.87 -8.07
N LEU A 75 0.81 1.66 -8.47
CA LEU A 75 1.45 2.64 -7.60
C LEU A 75 0.51 3.76 -7.17
N ASP A 76 -0.37 4.23 -8.06
CA ASP A 76 -1.34 5.29 -7.78
C ASP A 76 -2.34 4.84 -6.69
N LYS A 77 -2.86 3.61 -6.81
CA LYS A 77 -3.73 3.00 -5.79
C LYS A 77 -3.00 2.77 -4.46
N ASP A 78 -1.73 2.37 -4.51
CA ASP A 78 -0.93 2.18 -3.31
C ASP A 78 -0.68 3.53 -2.60
N GLN A 79 -0.46 4.61 -3.36
CA GLN A 79 -0.34 5.96 -2.79
C GLN A 79 -1.62 6.39 -2.07
N GLU A 80 -2.80 6.22 -2.68
CA GLU A 80 -4.09 6.55 -2.04
C GLU A 80 -4.28 5.79 -0.72
N ARG A 81 -3.92 4.50 -0.72
CA ARG A 81 -3.98 3.66 0.48
C ARG A 81 -3.01 4.14 1.55
N LEU A 82 -1.76 4.46 1.19
CA LEU A 82 -0.76 4.97 2.12
C LEU A 82 -1.16 6.32 2.73
N ASP A 83 -1.79 7.19 1.95
CA ASP A 83 -2.32 8.47 2.44
C ASP A 83 -3.44 8.25 3.46
N TYR A 84 -4.33 7.30 3.20
CA TYR A 84 -5.37 6.90 4.15
C TYR A 84 -4.78 6.35 5.45
N ASP A 85 -3.85 5.39 5.34
CA ASP A 85 -3.21 4.74 6.48
C ASP A 85 -2.42 5.75 7.32
N THR A 86 -1.75 6.72 6.67
CA THR A 86 -1.05 7.82 7.33
C THR A 86 -2.01 8.71 8.11
N LYS A 87 -3.13 9.13 7.50
CA LYS A 87 -4.16 9.95 8.19
C LYS A 87 -4.77 9.19 9.37
N LYS A 88 -5.01 7.89 9.21
CA LYS A 88 -5.51 7.03 10.27
C LYS A 88 -4.51 6.91 11.41
N LEU A 89 -3.23 6.64 11.11
CA LEU A 89 -2.17 6.61 12.11
C LEU A 89 -2.06 7.95 12.85
N GLN A 90 -2.12 9.06 12.13
CA GLN A 90 -2.08 10.40 12.71
C GLN A 90 -3.25 10.63 13.68
N SER A 91 -4.46 10.12 13.37
CA SER A 91 -5.61 10.21 14.28
C SER A 91 -5.38 9.44 15.58
N PHE A 92 -4.82 8.22 15.51
CA PHE A 92 -4.49 7.45 16.70
C PHE A 92 -3.43 8.15 17.54
N VAL A 93 -2.38 8.68 16.92
CA VAL A 93 -1.33 9.39 17.67
C VAL A 93 -1.88 10.66 18.32
N LYS A 94 -2.78 11.40 17.65
CA LYS A 94 -3.50 12.54 18.25
C LYS A 94 -4.31 12.13 19.48
N GLU A 95 -5.10 11.07 19.38
CA GLU A 95 -5.90 10.56 20.48
C GLU A 95 -5.03 10.16 21.67
N LYS A 96 -3.98 9.36 21.44
CA LYS A 96 -3.07 8.92 22.51
C LYS A 96 -2.28 10.08 23.13
N SER A 97 -1.84 11.02 22.30
CA SER A 97 -1.15 12.23 22.78
C SER A 97 -2.07 13.09 23.66
N PHE A 98 -3.35 13.22 23.30
CA PHE A 98 -4.34 13.91 24.10
C PHE A 98 -4.55 13.23 25.47
N VAL A 99 -4.71 11.90 25.48
CA VAL A 99 -4.84 11.12 26.74
C VAL A 99 -3.62 11.30 27.64
N ILE A 100 -2.41 11.37 27.09
CA ILE A 100 -1.19 11.63 27.87
C ILE A 100 -1.21 13.05 28.44
N SER A 101 -1.66 14.04 27.67
CA SER A 101 -1.78 15.43 28.12
C SER A 101 -2.74 15.57 29.31
N GLU A 102 -3.75 14.71 29.43
CA GLU A 102 -4.69 14.70 30.56
C GLU A 102 -4.14 14.01 31.82
N LYS A 103 -2.97 13.36 31.77
CA LYS A 103 -2.38 12.65 32.91
C LYS A 103 -1.55 13.53 33.87
N GLY A 104 -1.78 14.84 33.87
CA GLY A 104 -1.22 15.78 34.86
C GLY A 104 0.31 15.78 34.88
N ALA A 105 0.92 15.39 36.01
CA ALA A 105 2.37 15.40 36.21
C ALA A 105 3.19 14.61 35.17
N LEU A 106 2.57 13.69 34.43
CA LEU A 106 3.20 13.01 33.29
C LEU A 106 3.28 13.89 32.04
N ALA A 107 2.29 14.77 31.82
CA ALA A 107 2.29 15.74 30.73
C ALA A 107 3.43 16.76 30.92
N ASP A 108 3.68 17.19 32.15
CA ASP A 108 4.75 18.16 32.48
C ASP A 108 6.16 17.63 32.16
N ARG A 109 6.33 16.30 32.10
CA ARG A 109 7.61 15.67 31.74
C ARG A 109 7.85 15.60 30.23
N ILE A 110 6.82 15.78 29.41
CA ILE A 110 6.91 15.64 27.95
C ILE A 110 6.88 17.04 27.35
N SER A 111 7.96 17.42 26.67
CA SER A 111 8.03 18.73 26.03
C SER A 111 6.88 18.92 25.03
N PRO A 112 6.23 20.09 24.98
CA PRO A 112 5.19 20.37 23.99
C PRO A 112 5.66 20.19 22.54
N GLY A 113 6.96 20.37 22.29
CA GLY A 113 7.57 20.11 20.99
C GLY A 113 7.54 18.63 20.61
N ILE A 114 7.76 17.73 21.57
CA ILE A 114 7.66 16.27 21.36
C ILE A 114 6.22 15.89 21.06
N VAL A 115 5.25 16.37 21.85
CA VAL A 115 3.82 16.13 21.60
C VAL A 115 3.41 16.60 20.19
N LYS A 116 3.89 17.78 19.78
CA LYS A 116 3.61 18.31 18.44
C LYS A 116 4.19 17.44 17.33
N SER A 117 5.44 16.95 17.50
CA SER A 117 6.09 16.08 16.51
C SER A 117 5.39 14.73 16.36
N LEU A 118 4.93 14.14 17.47
CA LEU A 118 4.13 12.91 17.46
C LEU A 118 2.83 13.14 16.67
N VAL A 119 2.15 14.24 16.93
CA VAL A 119 0.86 14.57 16.30
C VAL A 119 0.98 14.91 14.82
N SER A 120 2.06 15.56 14.40
CA SER A 120 2.25 15.93 12.99
C SER A 120 2.84 14.81 12.14
N LEU A 121 3.49 13.80 12.75
CA LEU A 121 4.25 12.75 12.04
C LEU A 121 5.24 13.35 11.03
N THR A 122 5.78 14.53 11.32
CA THR A 122 6.75 15.22 10.46
C THR A 122 8.09 15.31 11.17
N ASP A 123 9.09 14.60 10.66
CA ASP A 123 10.49 14.91 10.93
C ASP A 123 10.89 16.07 10.02
N LYS A 124 10.64 17.30 10.45
CA LYS A 124 11.38 18.43 9.89
C LYS A 124 12.45 18.82 10.90
N PRO A 125 13.74 18.70 10.57
CA PRO A 125 14.78 19.28 11.42
C PRO A 125 14.54 20.80 11.47
N LYS A 126 14.62 21.35 12.67
CA LYS A 126 14.61 22.79 12.90
C LYS A 126 15.92 23.41 12.46
#